data_AF-A0A842YHS0-F1
#
_entry.id   AF-A0A842YHS0-F1
#
_cell.length_a   1.000
_cell.length_b   1.000
_cell.length_c   1.000
_cell.angle_alpha   90.00
_cell.angle_beta   90.00
_cell.angle_gamma   90.00
#
_symmetry.space_group_name_H-M   'P 1'
#
loop_
_entity.id
_entity.type
_entity.pdbx_description
1 polymer ?
#
loop_
_entity_poly.entity_id
_entity_poly.type
_entity_poly.pdbx_seq_one_letter_code
_entity_poly.pdbx_strand_id
1 'polypeptide(L)'
;MLQDKSIKDFILIHVIFAVLAAITLLFPFPTASVDGKMLVLVILYNALIIIEFNLKGHDEWKSIWLFSFILSLFMVFPDWYLAETLGALVFPTGGLPMIGGSIPLYMAGLWSIPFF
;
A
#
# COMPACT_ATOMS: atom_id res chain seq x y z
N MET A 1 -24.79 8.56 -7.25
CA MET A 1 -23.53 7.99 -6.71
C MET A 1 -22.86 8.91 -5.71
N LEU A 2 -22.39 10.12 -6.06
CA LEU A 2 -21.68 11.03 -5.14
C LEU A 2 -22.49 11.57 -3.93
N GLN A 3 -23.77 11.24 -3.80
CA GLN A 3 -24.58 11.63 -2.64
C GLN A 3 -24.40 10.68 -1.45
N ASP A 4 -23.90 9.46 -1.69
CA ASP A 4 -23.62 8.50 -0.62
C ASP A 4 -22.44 8.97 0.24
N LYS A 5 -22.65 9.01 1.55
CA LYS A 5 -21.64 9.43 2.52
C LYS A 5 -20.41 8.52 2.48
N SER A 6 -20.60 7.22 2.31
CA SER A 6 -19.50 6.24 2.20
C SER A 6 -18.63 6.57 0.99
N ILE A 7 -19.23 6.82 -0.18
CA ILE A 7 -18.49 7.18 -1.39
C ILE A 7 -17.72 8.50 -1.23
N LYS A 8 -18.30 9.50 -0.54
CA LYS A 8 -17.59 10.76 -0.27
C LYS A 8 -16.40 10.56 0.65
N ASP A 9 -16.55 9.79 1.72
CA ASP A 9 -15.47 9.44 2.63
C ASP A 9 -14.36 8.66 1.90
N PHE A 10 -14.75 7.74 1.01
CA PHE A 10 -13.81 6.99 0.17
C PHE A 10 -12.99 7.92 -0.72
N ILE A 11 -13.64 8.84 -1.43
CA ILE A 11 -12.93 9.81 -2.28
C ILE A 11 -12.01 10.69 -1.43
N LEU A 12 -12.49 11.17 -0.27
CA LEU A 12 -11.73 12.04 0.61
C LEU A 12 -10.45 11.34 1.11
N ILE A 13 -10.54 10.10 1.60
CA ILE A 13 -9.38 9.39 2.15
C ILE A 13 -8.33 9.10 1.06
N HIS A 14 -8.76 8.80 -0.17
CA HIS A 14 -7.86 8.58 -1.30
C HIS A 14 -7.20 9.87 -1.78
N VAL A 15 -7.92 11.00 -1.75
CA VAL A 15 -7.32 12.32 -2.04
C VAL A 15 -6.28 12.67 -0.98
N ILE A 16 -6.59 12.46 0.30
CA ILE A 16 -5.63 12.67 1.40
C ILE A 16 -4.39 11.79 1.19
N PHE A 17 -4.59 10.50 0.91
CA PHE A 17 -3.48 9.59 0.64
C PHE A 17 -2.66 9.99 -0.58
N ALA A 18 -3.30 10.40 -1.68
CA ALA A 18 -2.61 10.85 -2.89
C ALA A 18 -1.72 12.07 -2.62
N VAL A 19 -2.19 13.02 -1.79
CA VAL A 19 -1.39 14.17 -1.36
C VAL A 19 -0.21 13.72 -0.50
N LEU A 20 -0.41 12.81 0.45
CA LEU A 20 0.66 12.28 1.30
C LEU A 20 1.70 11.48 0.49
N ALA A 21 1.25 10.72 -0.51
CA ALA A 21 2.10 10.01 -1.46
C ALA A 21 2.94 10.99 -2.29
N ALA A 22 2.30 12.02 -2.85
CA ALA A 22 2.99 13.07 -3.61
C ALA A 22 4.06 13.76 -2.76
N ILE A 23 3.74 14.15 -1.53
CA ILE A 23 4.70 14.76 -0.60
C ILE A 23 5.86 13.79 -0.32
N THR A 24 5.56 12.56 0.07
CA THR A 24 6.59 11.57 0.45
C THR A 24 7.54 11.24 -0.71
N LEU A 25 7.01 11.08 -1.92
CA LEU A 25 7.78 10.67 -3.09
C LEU A 25 8.50 11.83 -3.77
N LEU A 26 7.83 12.98 -3.95
CA LEU A 26 8.38 14.11 -4.71
C LEU A 26 9.27 15.02 -3.86
N PHE A 27 9.03 15.09 -2.55
CA PHE A 27 9.87 15.91 -1.68
C PHE A 27 11.24 15.23 -1.47
N PRO A 28 12.35 15.96 -1.70
CA PRO A 28 13.69 15.40 -1.58
C PRO A 28 14.08 15.29 -0.10
N PHE A 29 13.74 14.16 0.52
CA PHE A 29 14.22 13.76 1.84
C PHE A 29 15.62 13.15 1.70
N PRO A 30 16.72 13.86 2.07
CA PRO A 30 18.08 13.48 1.67
C PRO A 30 18.56 12.14 2.26
N THR A 31 17.97 11.71 3.37
CA THR A 31 18.34 10.50 4.10
C THR A 31 17.36 9.34 3.91
N ALA A 32 16.24 9.57 3.21
CA ALA A 32 15.20 8.56 3.05
C ALA A 32 15.39 7.80 1.72
N SER A 33 15.66 6.50 1.84
CA SER A 33 15.70 5.60 0.69
C SER A 33 14.30 5.42 0.06
N VAL A 34 14.26 5.06 -1.22
CA VAL A 34 12.99 4.90 -1.96
C VAL A 34 12.12 3.79 -1.38
N ASP A 35 12.72 2.66 -1.02
CA ASP A 35 12.05 1.54 -0.34
C ASP A 35 11.52 1.94 1.04
N GLY A 36 12.26 2.76 1.80
CA GLY A 36 11.80 3.32 3.06
C GLY A 36 10.57 4.21 2.89
N LYS A 37 10.59 5.10 1.89
CA LYS A 37 9.43 5.94 1.52
C LYS A 37 8.21 5.09 1.14
N MET A 38 8.41 4.04 0.33
CA MET A 38 7.33 3.13 -0.06
C MET A 38 6.75 2.39 1.16
N LEU A 39 7.60 1.87 2.05
CA LEU A 39 7.15 1.21 3.27
C LEU A 39 6.28 2.12 4.14
N VAL A 40 6.71 3.38 4.33
CA VAL A 40 5.93 4.38 5.08
C VAL A 40 4.56 4.60 4.44
N LEU A 41 4.49 4.72 3.11
CA LEU A 41 3.21 4.90 2.42
C LEU A 41 2.29 3.70 2.55
N VAL A 42 2.82 2.49 2.45
CA VAL A 42 2.04 1.25 2.63
C VAL A 42 1.45 1.17 4.04
N ILE A 43 2.27 1.44 5.07
CA ILE A 43 1.81 1.46 6.46
C ILE A 43 0.74 2.54 6.64
N LEU A 44 1.01 3.74 6.13
CA LEU A 44 0.12 4.89 6.27
C LEU A 44 -1.23 4.66 5.60
N TYR A 45 -1.26 4.09 4.39
CA TYR A 45 -2.52 3.75 3.71
C TYR A 45 -3.35 2.77 4.53
N ASN A 46 -2.76 1.64 4.92
CA ASN A 46 -3.48 0.61 5.68
C ASN A 46 -3.97 1.16 7.01
N ALA A 47 -3.16 1.97 7.70
CA ALA A 47 -3.57 2.64 8.93
C ALA A 47 -4.75 3.61 8.70
N LEU A 48 -4.70 4.42 7.64
CA LEU A 48 -5.80 5.35 7.30
C LEU A 48 -7.11 4.62 7.08
N ILE A 49 -7.11 3.52 6.30
CA ILE A 49 -8.32 2.74 6.04
C ILE A 49 -8.84 2.10 7.34
N ILE A 50 -7.97 1.50 8.16
CA ILE A 50 -8.35 0.91 9.46
C ILE A 50 -8.98 1.96 10.36
N ILE A 51 -8.35 3.12 10.50
CA ILE A 51 -8.85 4.20 11.34
C ILE A 51 -10.22 4.67 10.84
N GLU A 52 -10.36 4.88 9.53
CA GLU A 52 -11.57 5.43 8.93
C GLU A 52 -12.78 4.52 9.10
N PHE A 53 -12.65 3.21 8.80
CA PHE A 53 -13.80 2.31 8.95
C PHE A 53 -14.19 2.09 10.43
N ASN A 54 -13.23 2.12 11.36
CA ASN A 54 -13.53 1.99 12.80
C ASN A 54 -14.17 3.25 13.38
N LEU A 55 -13.72 4.44 12.97
CA LEU A 55 -14.27 5.70 13.49
C LEU A 55 -15.64 6.06 12.89
N LYS A 56 -15.86 5.74 11.62
CA LYS A 56 -17.10 6.11 10.90
C LYS A 56 -18.12 4.98 10.76
N GLY A 57 -17.76 3.74 11.14
CA GLY A 57 -18.66 2.58 11.13
C GLY A 57 -18.89 1.99 9.75
N HIS A 58 -17.87 1.96 8.88
CA HIS A 58 -17.96 1.41 7.52
C HIS A 58 -17.67 -0.11 7.52
N ASP A 59 -18.60 -0.94 7.99
CA ASP A 59 -18.39 -2.39 8.13
C ASP A 59 -18.06 -3.11 6.81
N GLU A 60 -18.61 -2.63 5.69
CA GLU A 60 -18.29 -3.14 4.36
C GLU A 60 -16.82 -2.92 3.99
N TRP A 61 -16.27 -1.75 4.35
CA TRP A 61 -14.86 -1.43 4.10
C TRP A 61 -13.94 -2.34 4.89
N LYS A 62 -14.30 -2.70 6.12
CA LYS A 62 -13.52 -3.65 6.92
C LYS A 62 -13.39 -4.99 6.19
N SER A 63 -14.47 -5.46 5.57
CA SER A 63 -14.50 -6.74 4.85
C SER A 63 -13.66 -6.67 3.56
N ILE A 64 -13.80 -5.59 2.78
CA ILE A 64 -13.03 -5.33 1.56
C ILE A 64 -11.54 -5.18 1.89
N TRP A 65 -11.20 -4.41 2.92
CA TRP A 65 -9.82 -4.20 3.37
C TRP A 65 -9.19 -5.51 3.84
N LEU A 66 -9.90 -6.32 4.65
CA LEU A 66 -9.37 -7.60 5.12
C LEU A 66 -9.06 -8.54 3.95
N PHE A 67 -9.98 -8.64 2.98
CA PHE A 67 -9.75 -9.40 1.76
C PHE A 67 -8.54 -8.87 0.98
N SER A 68 -8.50 -7.57 0.72
CA SER A 68 -7.44 -6.91 -0.05
C SER A 68 -6.07 -7.02 0.62
N PHE A 69 -6.02 -6.90 1.94
CA PHE A 69 -4.79 -7.03 2.73
C PHE A 69 -4.27 -8.46 2.73
N ILE A 70 -5.13 -9.45 2.99
CA ILE A 70 -4.74 -10.87 2.93
C ILE A 70 -4.25 -11.21 1.52
N LEU A 71 -4.99 -10.82 0.49
CA LEU A 71 -4.59 -11.01 -0.90
C LEU A 71 -3.24 -10.35 -1.16
N SER A 72 -3.02 -9.13 -0.68
CA SER A 72 -1.75 -8.43 -0.82
C SER A 72 -0.57 -9.14 -0.17
N LEU A 73 -0.76 -9.83 0.96
CA LEU A 73 0.30 -10.65 1.56
C LEU A 73 0.65 -11.83 0.67
N PHE A 74 -0.34 -12.45 0.03
CA PHE A 74 -0.13 -13.55 -0.91
C PHE A 74 0.44 -13.10 -2.26
N MET A 75 0.25 -11.84 -2.66
CA MET A 75 0.85 -11.30 -3.90
C MET A 75 2.38 -11.28 -3.87
N VAL A 76 3.01 -11.41 -2.70
CA VAL A 76 4.47 -11.59 -2.58
C VAL A 76 4.95 -12.82 -3.34
N PHE A 77 4.16 -13.91 -3.40
CA PHE A 77 4.55 -15.14 -4.10
C PHE A 77 4.61 -14.99 -5.63
N PRO A 78 3.54 -14.53 -6.32
CA PRO A 78 3.62 -14.29 -7.76
C PRO A 78 4.65 -13.21 -8.10
N ASP A 79 4.77 -12.15 -7.29
CA ASP A 79 5.78 -11.11 -7.54
C ASP A 79 7.20 -11.68 -7.41
N TRP A 80 7.45 -12.51 -6.40
CA TRP A 80 8.72 -13.23 -6.24
C TRP A 80 9.01 -14.12 -7.44
N TYR A 81 8.02 -14.86 -7.95
CA TYR A 81 8.21 -15.67 -9.15
C TYR A 81 8.55 -14.82 -10.38
N LEU A 82 7.85 -13.70 -10.57
CA LEU A 82 8.11 -12.75 -11.65
C LEU A 82 9.52 -12.13 -11.54
N ALA A 83 9.99 -11.84 -10.33
CA ALA A 83 11.31 -11.26 -10.09
C ALA A 83 12.44 -12.28 -10.22
N GLU A 84 12.35 -13.39 -9.48
CA GLU A 84 13.43 -14.37 -9.34
C GLU A 84 13.51 -15.35 -10.52
N THR A 85 12.36 -15.85 -10.98
CA THR A 85 12.34 -16.91 -11.99
C THR A 85 12.30 -16.35 -13.40
N LEU A 86 11.49 -15.30 -13.62
CA LEU A 86 11.29 -14.73 -14.95
C LEU A 86 12.16 -13.51 -15.24
N GLY A 87 12.71 -12.85 -14.21
CA GLY A 87 13.46 -11.60 -14.36
C GLY A 87 12.63 -10.44 -14.93
N ALA A 88 11.30 -10.52 -14.83
CA ALA A 88 10.37 -9.53 -15.37
C ALA A 88 10.17 -8.33 -14.43
N LEU A 89 10.42 -8.51 -13.13
CA LEU A 89 10.39 -7.46 -12.11
C LEU A 89 11.78 -7.26 -11.51
N VAL A 90 12.23 -6.01 -11.45
CA VAL A 90 13.52 -5.64 -10.85
C VAL A 90 13.27 -4.55 -9.82
N PHE A 91 13.66 -4.83 -8.58
CA PHE A 91 13.54 -3.89 -7.47
C PHE A 91 14.91 -3.32 -7.10
N PRO A 92 15.02 -2.00 -6.88
CA PRO A 92 16.27 -1.40 -6.41
C PRO A 92 16.55 -1.83 -4.97
N THR A 93 17.81 -2.12 -4.67
CA THR A 93 18.27 -2.41 -3.31
C THR A 93 18.42 -1.10 -2.53
N GLY A 94 17.52 -0.86 -1.57
CA GLY A 94 17.44 0.41 -0.84
C GLY A 94 17.81 0.34 0.65
N GLY A 95 18.19 -0.84 1.15
CA GLY A 95 18.63 -1.06 2.52
C GLY A 95 17.60 -1.75 3.43
N LEU A 96 16.34 -1.89 3.00
CA LEU A 96 15.36 -2.72 3.70
C LEU A 96 15.51 -4.22 3.40
N PRO A 97 15.06 -5.11 4.31
CA PRO A 97 15.04 -6.55 4.07
C PRO A 97 14.24 -6.92 2.82
N MET A 98 14.74 -7.93 2.09
CA MET A 98 14.06 -8.51 0.93
C MET A 98 13.56 -9.92 1.27
N ILE A 99 12.29 -10.17 0.99
CA ILE A 99 11.64 -11.48 1.09
C ILE A 99 12.12 -12.33 -0.09
N GLY A 100 12.59 -13.55 0.20
CA GLY A 100 13.09 -14.46 -0.83
C GLY A 100 14.31 -13.93 -1.60
N GLY A 101 15.02 -12.92 -1.07
CA GLY A 101 16.20 -12.31 -1.68
C GLY A 101 15.92 -11.24 -2.74
N SER A 102 14.68 -11.14 -3.25
CA SER A 102 14.36 -10.28 -4.40
C SER A 102 13.14 -9.38 -4.24
N ILE A 103 12.27 -9.60 -3.24
CA ILE A 103 11.05 -8.81 -3.04
C ILE A 103 11.17 -7.87 -1.84
N PRO A 104 11.10 -6.54 -2.02
CA PRO A 104 11.14 -5.60 -0.90
C PRO A 104 10.02 -5.84 0.10
N LEU A 105 10.31 -5.69 1.41
CA LEU A 105 9.35 -5.93 2.48
C LEU A 105 8.03 -5.15 2.33
N TYR A 106 8.06 -3.93 1.78
CA TYR A 106 6.85 -3.11 1.59
C TYR A 106 5.84 -3.72 0.61
N MET A 107 6.25 -4.66 -0.25
CA MET A 107 5.35 -5.35 -1.18
C MET A 107 4.30 -6.18 -0.42
N ALA A 108 4.63 -6.64 0.79
CA ALA A 108 3.69 -7.24 1.72
C ALA A 108 2.74 -6.17 2.30
N GLY A 109 1.66 -5.89 1.59
CA GLY A 109 0.67 -4.87 1.93
C GLY A 109 0.55 -3.76 0.87
N LEU A 110 1.45 -3.68 -0.11
CA LEU A 110 1.38 -2.68 -1.19
C LEU A 110 0.10 -2.84 -2.02
N TRP A 111 -0.26 -4.09 -2.34
CA TRP A 111 -1.41 -4.41 -3.17
C TRP A 111 -2.75 -4.16 -2.49
N SER A 112 -2.78 -3.91 -1.17
CA SER A 112 -4.03 -3.48 -0.52
C SER A 112 -4.48 -2.10 -0.99
N ILE A 113 -3.57 -1.29 -1.55
CA ILE A 113 -3.87 0.03 -2.13
C ILE A 113 -4.73 -0.08 -3.39
N PRO A 114 -4.32 -0.77 -4.47
CA PRO A 114 -5.11 -0.85 -5.70
C PRO A 114 -6.32 -1.79 -5.63
N PHE A 115 -6.37 -2.72 -4.66
CA PHE A 115 -7.52 -3.65 -4.53
C PHE A 115 -8.66 -3.11 -3.66
N PHE A 116 -8.38 -2.09 -2.83
CA PHE A 116 -9.38 -1.40 -2.02
C PHE A 116 -9.95 -0.19 -2.78
#